data_AF-A0A1B3SK86-F1
#
_entry.id   AF-A0A1B3SK86-F1
#
_cell.length_a   1.000
_cell.length_b   1.000
_cell.length_c   1.000
_cell.angle_alpha   90.00
_cell.angle_beta   90.00
_cell.angle_gamma   90.00
#
_symmetry.space_group_name_H-M   'P 1'
#
loop_
_entity.id
_entity.type
_entity.pdbx_description
1 polymer ?
#
loop_
_entity_poly.entity_id
_entity_poly.type
_entity_poly.pdbx_seq_one_letter_code
_entity_poly.pdbx_strand_id
1 'polypeptide(L)'
;MNKNDRNRGRKDKDLVSTDADISAELAFETLLDLAEVELVKPVKKEKKKVEKIKSYVGLSENEKVGKKDLQQIIFQARQKTETLESVMWRDPEEIPEQEIIKNAQKKGKSEYDSDVLRELILKRQRERRKTENIFGSLLASVKKNRDDYDK
;
A
#
# COMPACT_ATOMS: atom_id res chain seq x y z
N MET A 1 70.53 0.90 5.37
CA MET A 1 70.25 -0.25 4.49
C MET A 1 70.20 -1.51 5.36
N ASN A 2 69.06 -2.16 5.58
CA ASN A 2 68.61 -3.30 4.78
C ASN A 2 67.27 -3.80 5.34
N LYS A 3 66.39 -4.19 4.42
CA LYS A 3 64.98 -4.49 4.61
C LYS A 3 64.83 -5.89 5.20
N ASN A 4 63.86 -6.08 6.10
CA ASN A 4 63.33 -7.40 6.42
C ASN A 4 61.82 -7.28 6.66
N ASP A 5 61.11 -7.10 5.55
CA ASP A 5 59.68 -7.29 5.42
C ASP A 5 59.35 -8.76 5.68
N ARG A 6 58.88 -9.08 6.89
CA ARG A 6 58.26 -10.38 7.17
C ARG A 6 56.76 -10.28 6.93
N ASN A 7 56.43 -10.41 5.66
CA ASN A 7 55.13 -10.81 5.17
C ASN A 7 54.76 -12.19 5.76
N ARG A 8 53.71 -12.29 6.58
CA ARG A 8 53.11 -13.59 6.98
C ARG A 8 51.59 -13.47 7.15
N GLY A 9 50.90 -13.87 6.08
CA GLY A 9 49.66 -14.65 6.13
C GLY A 9 48.42 -13.95 6.65
N ARG A 10 47.71 -13.25 5.75
CA ARG A 10 46.25 -13.18 5.86
C ARG A 10 45.75 -14.61 5.65
N LYS A 11 45.27 -15.24 6.72
CA LYS A 11 44.47 -16.46 6.61
C LYS A 11 43.12 -16.02 6.06
N ASP A 12 42.83 -16.40 4.82
CA ASP A 12 41.45 -16.39 4.34
C ASP A 12 40.67 -17.30 5.30
N LYS A 13 39.84 -16.68 6.14
CA LYS A 13 38.91 -17.41 6.98
C LYS A 13 37.84 -17.91 6.03
N ASP A 14 37.83 -19.21 5.77
CA ASP A 14 36.67 -19.87 5.19
C ASP A 14 35.46 -19.49 6.06
N LEU A 15 34.57 -18.67 5.51
CA LEU A 15 33.33 -18.27 6.14
C LEU A 15 32.47 -19.52 6.24
N VAL A 16 32.46 -20.14 7.43
CA VAL A 16 31.53 -21.21 7.74
C VAL A 16 30.15 -20.55 7.73
N SER A 17 29.35 -20.84 6.70
CA SER A 17 27.97 -20.38 6.62
C SER A 17 27.22 -20.86 7.86
N THR A 18 26.57 -19.93 8.54
CA THR A 18 25.72 -20.26 9.68
C THR A 18 24.40 -20.83 9.18
N ASP A 19 23.68 -21.57 10.02
CA ASP A 19 22.34 -22.07 9.67
C ASP A 19 21.38 -20.91 9.28
N ALA A 20 21.62 -19.72 9.83
CA ALA A 20 20.90 -18.51 9.45
C ALA A 20 21.20 -18.07 8.01
N ASP A 21 22.46 -18.16 7.57
CA ASP A 21 22.86 -17.83 6.20
C ASP A 21 22.24 -18.80 5.19
N ILE A 22 22.23 -20.11 5.51
CA ILE A 22 21.59 -21.14 4.68
C ILE A 22 20.08 -20.90 4.59
N SER A 23 19.43 -20.54 5.71
CA SER A 23 18.01 -20.22 5.72
C SER A 23 17.66 -18.97 4.92
N ALA A 24 18.56 -17.97 4.92
CA ALA A 24 18.39 -16.73 4.18
C ALA A 24 18.59 -16.97 2.67
N GLU A 25 19.59 -17.77 2.29
CA GLU A 25 19.82 -18.18 0.89
C GLU A 25 18.59 -18.94 0.35
N LEU A 26 18.06 -19.91 1.11
CA LEU A 26 16.89 -20.67 0.71
C LEU A 26 15.63 -19.79 0.58
N ALA A 27 15.45 -18.83 1.51
CA ALA A 27 14.35 -17.86 1.41
C ALA A 27 14.48 -16.97 0.17
N PHE A 28 15.70 -16.55 -0.18
CA PHE A 28 15.96 -15.74 -1.37
C PHE A 28 15.68 -16.51 -2.67
N GLU A 29 16.10 -17.77 -2.76
CA GLU A 29 15.79 -18.62 -3.91
C GLU A 29 14.27 -18.76 -4.10
N THR A 30 13.52 -19.03 -3.03
CA THR A 30 12.05 -19.14 -3.13
C THR A 30 11.36 -17.85 -3.57
N LEU A 31 11.90 -16.69 -3.22
CA LEU A 31 11.38 -15.39 -3.65
C LEU A 31 11.64 -15.13 -5.14
N LEU A 32 12.82 -15.53 -5.64
CA LEU A 32 13.13 -15.44 -7.07
C LEU A 32 12.24 -16.36 -7.89
N ASP A 33 12.04 -17.60 -7.44
CA ASP A 33 11.11 -18.55 -8.08
C ASP A 33 9.68 -18.00 -8.13
N LEU A 34 9.20 -17.39 -7.04
CA LEU A 34 7.88 -16.75 -7.01
C LEU A 34 7.77 -15.56 -7.97
N ALA A 35 8.81 -14.72 -8.04
CA ALA A 35 8.86 -13.60 -8.96
C ALA A 35 8.84 -14.08 -10.42
N GLU A 36 9.55 -15.16 -10.74
CA GLU A 36 9.52 -15.75 -12.08
C GLU A 36 8.15 -16.36 -12.41
N VAL A 37 7.48 -17.01 -11.45
CA VAL A 37 6.13 -17.56 -11.63
C VAL A 37 5.09 -16.47 -11.92
N GLU A 38 5.25 -15.26 -11.36
CA GLU A 38 4.39 -14.12 -11.68
C GLU A 38 4.68 -13.53 -13.07
N LEU A 39 5.94 -13.53 -13.51
CA LEU A 39 6.34 -13.02 -14.83
C LEU A 39 6.06 -13.99 -15.99
N VAL A 40 6.05 -15.31 -15.72
CA VAL A 40 5.89 -16.36 -16.73
C VAL A 40 4.43 -16.77 -16.95
N LYS A 41 3.46 -16.25 -16.20
CA LYS A 41 2.05 -16.42 -16.60
C LYS A 41 1.79 -15.55 -17.83
N PRO A 42 1.69 -16.11 -19.07
CA PRO A 42 1.14 -15.33 -20.15
C PRO A 42 -0.29 -15.02 -19.74
N VAL A 43 -0.58 -13.74 -19.53
CA VAL A 43 -1.95 -13.24 -19.54
C VAL A 43 -2.52 -13.76 -20.86
N LYS A 44 -3.36 -14.80 -20.79
CA LYS A 44 -4.19 -15.22 -21.91
C LYS A 44 -5.00 -13.99 -22.26
N LYS A 45 -4.53 -13.24 -23.26
CA LYS A 45 -5.29 -12.16 -23.87
C LYS A 45 -6.47 -12.86 -24.51
N GLU A 46 -7.54 -13.03 -23.74
CA GLU A 46 -8.84 -13.28 -24.30
C GLU A 46 -9.05 -12.20 -25.36
N LYS A 47 -9.05 -12.62 -26.63
CA LYS A 47 -9.52 -11.79 -27.72
C LYS A 47 -11.02 -11.59 -27.50
N LYS A 48 -11.39 -10.72 -26.56
CA LYS A 48 -12.72 -10.13 -26.56
C LYS A 48 -12.84 -9.49 -27.93
N LYS A 49 -13.79 -9.98 -28.73
CA LYS A 49 -14.22 -9.29 -29.95
C LYS A 49 -14.48 -7.86 -29.53
N VAL A 50 -13.62 -6.95 -29.96
CA VAL A 50 -13.86 -5.52 -29.83
C VAL A 50 -15.06 -5.26 -30.73
N GLU A 51 -16.25 -5.30 -30.16
CA GLU A 51 -17.39 -4.62 -30.74
C GLU A 51 -16.91 -3.19 -30.98
N LYS A 52 -16.99 -2.74 -32.23
CA LYS A 52 -16.58 -1.40 -32.63
C LYS A 52 -17.33 -0.42 -31.74
N ILE A 53 -16.67 0.10 -30.71
CA ILE A 53 -17.12 1.25 -29.96
C ILE A 53 -17.15 2.35 -31.01
N LYS A 54 -18.34 2.69 -31.49
CA LYS A 54 -18.53 3.93 -32.25
C LYS A 54 -18.05 5.03 -31.30
N SER A 55 -16.88 5.59 -31.57
CA SER A 55 -16.41 6.76 -30.88
C SER A 55 -17.43 7.87 -31.12
N TYR A 56 -18.09 8.35 -30.08
CA TYR A 56 -18.99 9.53 -30.14
C TYR A 56 -18.22 10.84 -30.36
N VAL A 57 -16.96 10.77 -30.81
CA VAL A 57 -16.16 11.92 -31.27
C VAL A 57 -16.58 12.19 -32.72
N GLY A 58 -17.78 12.73 -32.89
CA GLY A 58 -18.38 12.96 -34.20
C GLY A 58 -19.89 13.18 -34.18
N LEU A 59 -20.47 13.64 -33.07
CA LEU A 59 -21.86 14.09 -33.06
C LEU A 59 -21.95 15.39 -33.86
N SER A 60 -22.41 15.31 -35.11
CA SER A 60 -22.87 16.49 -35.84
C SER A 60 -24.04 17.11 -35.06
N GLU A 61 -24.12 18.43 -35.01
CA GLU A 61 -25.03 19.24 -34.18
C GLU A 61 -26.54 18.96 -34.37
N ASN A 62 -26.93 18.02 -35.24
CA ASN A 62 -28.31 17.74 -35.62
C ASN A 62 -28.87 16.37 -35.18
N GLU A 63 -28.12 15.54 -34.45
CA GLU A 63 -28.67 14.28 -33.93
C GLU A 63 -29.44 14.52 -32.62
N LYS A 64 -30.78 14.38 -32.67
CA LYS A 64 -31.65 14.44 -31.49
C LYS A 64 -31.34 13.27 -30.56
N VAL A 65 -30.52 13.52 -29.55
CA VAL A 65 -30.19 12.57 -28.48
C VAL A 65 -31.48 12.25 -27.70
N GLY A 66 -31.90 10.99 -27.69
CA GLY A 66 -33.09 10.56 -26.96
C GLY A 66 -32.88 10.70 -25.45
N LYS A 67 -33.92 11.06 -24.69
CA LYS A 67 -33.84 11.20 -23.21
C LYS A 67 -33.31 9.94 -22.51
N LYS A 68 -33.49 8.76 -23.12
CA LYS A 68 -32.94 7.48 -22.61
C LYS A 68 -31.42 7.39 -22.75
N ASP A 69 -30.83 7.98 -23.79
CA ASP A 69 -29.39 7.94 -24.02
C ASP A 69 -28.63 8.79 -23.02
N LEU A 70 -29.16 9.97 -22.65
CA LEU A 70 -28.55 10.81 -21.62
C LEU A 70 -28.54 10.13 -20.24
N GLN A 71 -29.64 9.47 -19.86
CA GLN A 71 -29.71 8.71 -18.62
C GLN A 71 -28.70 7.55 -18.63
N GLN A 72 -28.54 6.89 -19.77
CA GLN A 72 -27.59 5.79 -19.94
C GLN A 72 -26.13 6.28 -19.89
N ILE A 73 -25.83 7.44 -20.49
CA ILE A 73 -24.52 8.09 -20.39
C ILE A 73 -24.20 8.48 -18.94
N ILE A 74 -25.16 9.08 -18.22
CA ILE A 74 -25.00 9.44 -16.81
C ILE A 74 -24.78 8.19 -15.95
N PHE A 75 -25.54 7.12 -16.19
CA PHE A 75 -25.39 5.86 -15.47
C PHE A 75 -24.01 5.23 -15.70
N GLN A 76 -23.55 5.18 -16.96
CA GLN A 76 -22.22 4.67 -17.30
C GLN A 76 -21.11 5.54 -16.71
N ALA A 77 -21.27 6.86 -16.67
CA ALA A 77 -20.31 7.77 -16.05
C ALA A 77 -20.20 7.54 -14.54
N ARG A 78 -21.33 7.39 -13.84
CA ARG A 78 -21.37 7.10 -12.40
C ARG A 78 -20.70 5.78 -12.05
N GLN A 79 -20.95 4.72 -12.82
CA GLN A 79 -20.30 3.44 -12.57
C GLN A 79 -18.78 3.51 -12.77
N LYS A 80 -18.32 4.23 -13.81
CA LYS A 80 -16.88 4.42 -14.02
C LYS A 80 -16.22 5.20 -12.87
N THR A 81 -16.88 6.22 -12.33
CA THR A 81 -16.36 6.97 -11.17
C THR A 81 -16.29 6.11 -9.91
N GLU A 82 -17.30 5.27 -9.65
CA GLU A 82 -17.29 4.35 -8.50
C GLU A 82 -16.18 3.31 -8.61
N THR A 83 -15.91 2.79 -9.81
CA THR A 83 -14.79 1.87 -10.04
C THR A 83 -13.42 2.54 -9.97
N LEU A 84 -13.33 3.84 -10.29
CA LEU A 84 -12.08 4.61 -10.12
C LEU A 84 -11.81 4.88 -8.65
N GLU A 85 -12.84 5.26 -7.89
CA GLU A 85 -12.73 5.51 -6.45
C GLU A 85 -12.33 4.30 -5.61
N SER A 86 -12.63 3.08 -6.08
CA SER A 86 -12.25 1.83 -5.41
C SER A 86 -10.84 1.34 -5.78
N VAL A 87 -10.27 1.81 -6.89
CA VAL A 87 -8.93 1.44 -7.36
C VAL A 87 -7.86 2.44 -6.91
N MET A 88 -8.26 3.65 -6.52
CA MET A 88 -7.33 4.61 -5.92
C MET A 88 -6.87 4.11 -4.55
N TRP A 89 -5.54 4.02 -4.38
CA TRP A 89 -4.92 3.79 -3.08
C TRP A 89 -5.35 4.92 -2.14
N ARG A 90 -6.15 4.59 -1.12
CA ARG A 90 -6.51 5.50 -0.03
C ARG A 90 -5.65 5.16 1.17
N ASP A 91 -5.23 6.17 1.90
CA ASP A 91 -4.57 5.94 3.18
C ASP A 91 -5.57 5.27 4.14
N PRO A 92 -5.19 4.17 4.82
CA PRO A 92 -6.07 3.47 5.76
C PRO A 92 -6.60 4.36 6.89
N GLU A 93 -5.88 5.43 7.22
CA GLU A 93 -6.24 6.39 8.26
C GLU A 93 -7.31 7.41 7.80
N GLU A 94 -7.37 7.71 6.49
CA GLU A 94 -8.39 8.62 5.92
C GLU A 94 -9.79 8.01 5.95
N ILE A 95 -9.90 6.69 5.76
CA ILE A 95 -11.17 5.97 5.71
C ILE A 95 -12.01 6.23 6.98
N PRO A 96 -11.49 6.05 8.21
CA PRO A 96 -12.27 6.30 9.41
C PRO A 96 -12.44 7.78 9.77
N GLU A 97 -11.63 8.72 9.25
CA GLU A 97 -11.96 10.16 9.36
C GLU A 97 -13.13 10.54 8.47
N GLN A 98 -13.14 10.04 7.23
CA GLN A 98 -14.23 10.26 6.28
C GLN A 98 -15.56 9.68 6.78
N GLU A 99 -15.55 8.59 7.54
CA GLU A 99 -16.75 8.05 8.17
C GLU A 99 -17.34 8.99 9.24
N ILE A 100 -16.49 9.65 10.04
CA ILE A 100 -16.93 10.65 11.02
C ILE A 100 -17.63 11.81 10.29
N ILE A 101 -17.00 12.32 9.23
CA ILE A 101 -17.55 13.42 8.42
C ILE A 101 -18.85 13.00 7.73
N LYS A 102 -18.92 11.81 7.12
CA LYS A 102 -20.15 11.29 6.49
C LYS A 102 -21.28 11.12 7.50
N ASN A 103 -20.99 10.65 8.71
CA ASN A 103 -21.99 10.50 9.77
C ASN A 103 -22.47 11.86 10.30
N ALA A 104 -21.59 12.87 10.34
CA ALA A 104 -21.96 14.23 10.67
C ALA A 104 -22.85 14.87 9.60
N GLN A 105 -22.50 14.72 8.33
CA GLN A 105 -23.30 15.20 7.19
C GLN A 105 -24.70 14.59 7.19
N LYS A 106 -24.84 13.30 7.49
CA LYS A 106 -26.16 12.65 7.65
C LYS A 106 -27.01 13.26 8.76
N LYS A 107 -26.38 13.82 9.80
CA LYS A 107 -27.04 14.54 10.90
C LYS A 107 -27.26 16.01 10.58
N GLY A 108 -26.96 16.46 9.35
CA GLY A 108 -27.04 17.86 8.93
C GLY A 108 -25.94 18.76 9.50
N LYS A 109 -24.89 18.17 10.10
CA LYS A 109 -23.75 18.92 10.64
C LYS A 109 -22.73 19.16 9.54
N SER A 110 -22.11 20.35 9.59
CA SER A 110 -20.99 20.69 8.72
C SER A 110 -19.76 19.88 9.09
N GLU A 111 -18.88 19.64 8.12
CA GLU A 111 -17.55 19.06 8.36
C GLU A 111 -16.71 19.90 9.34
N TYR A 112 -16.94 21.21 9.34
CA TYR A 112 -16.26 22.18 10.22
C TYR A 112 -17.02 22.47 11.52
N ASP A 113 -18.07 21.72 11.82
CA ASP A 113 -18.77 21.85 13.09
C ASP A 113 -17.83 21.46 14.26
N SER A 114 -17.94 22.19 15.35
CA SER A 114 -17.12 22.03 16.55
C SER A 114 -17.12 20.61 17.10
N ASP A 115 -18.27 19.93 17.09
CA ASP A 115 -18.40 18.55 17.53
C ASP A 115 -17.65 17.57 16.62
N VAL A 116 -17.69 17.81 15.31
CA VAL A 116 -17.05 16.96 14.30
C VAL A 116 -15.54 17.10 14.37
N LEU A 117 -15.05 18.34 14.46
CA LEU A 117 -13.64 18.63 14.65
C LEU A 117 -13.11 18.03 15.95
N ARG A 118 -13.89 18.09 17.03
CA ARG A 118 -13.53 17.46 18.30
C ARG A 118 -13.38 15.96 18.17
N GLU A 119 -14.32 15.28 17.50
CA GLU A 119 -14.21 13.84 17.26
C GLU A 119 -12.99 13.47 16.41
N LEU A 120 -12.71 14.24 15.35
CA LEU A 120 -11.52 14.06 14.51
C LEU A 120 -10.22 14.23 15.30
N ILE A 121 -10.10 15.27 16.11
CA ILE A 121 -8.92 15.51 16.95
C ILE A 121 -8.72 14.37 17.96
N LEU A 122 -9.79 13.94 18.63
CA LEU A 122 -9.73 12.83 19.58
C LEU A 122 -9.30 11.52 18.92
N LYS A 123 -9.77 11.28 17.69
CA LYS A 123 -9.36 10.13 16.89
C LYS A 123 -7.86 10.18 16.60
N ARG A 124 -7.35 11.28 16.04
CA ARG A 124 -5.92 11.48 15.76
C ARG A 124 -5.04 11.31 17.00
N GLN A 125 -5.50 11.81 18.15
CA GLN A 125 -4.79 11.63 19.41
C GLN A 125 -4.71 10.16 19.85
N ARG A 126 -5.78 9.37 19.65
CA ARG A 126 -5.76 7.93 19.95
C ARG A 126 -4.81 7.18 19.02
N GLU A 127 -4.79 7.52 17.73
CA GLU A 127 -3.88 6.91 16.75
C GLU A 127 -2.42 7.17 17.10
N ARG A 128 -2.07 8.43 17.43
CA ARG A 128 -0.72 8.78 17.91
C ARG A 128 -0.30 7.98 19.15
N ARG A 129 -1.21 7.80 20.11
CA ARG A 129 -0.91 7.00 21.32
C ARG A 129 -0.73 5.51 21.03
N LYS A 130 -1.46 4.97 20.05
CA LYS A 130 -1.30 3.57 19.63
C LYS A 130 0.10 3.35 19.06
N THR A 131 0.59 4.26 18.20
CA THR A 131 1.93 4.14 17.61
C THR A 131 3.02 4.32 18.68
N GLU A 132 2.89 5.31 19.56
CA GLU A 132 3.85 5.53 20.66
C GLU A 132 3.97 4.33 21.61
N ASN A 133 2.85 3.69 21.98
CA ASN A 133 2.89 2.53 22.87
C ASN A 133 3.57 1.30 22.24
N ILE A 134 3.44 1.12 20.93
CA ILE A 134 4.08 0.00 20.22
C ILE A 134 5.60 0.17 20.25
N PHE A 135 6.11 1.35 19.87
CA PHE A 135 7.54 1.63 19.93
C PHE A 135 8.08 1.67 21.37
N GLY A 136 7.32 2.22 22.32
CA GLY A 136 7.66 2.22 23.73
C GLY A 136 7.80 0.82 24.31
N SER A 137 6.89 -0.10 23.96
CA SER A 137 6.93 -1.50 24.40
C SER A 137 8.10 -2.28 23.80
N LEU A 138 8.43 -2.04 22.52
CA LEU A 138 9.56 -2.66 21.84
C LEU A 138 10.89 -2.18 22.43
N LEU A 139 11.04 -0.88 22.67
CA LEU A 139 12.23 -0.32 23.32
C LEU A 139 12.38 -0.83 24.76
N ALA A 140 11.27 -0.97 25.49
CA ALA A 140 11.28 -1.51 26.84
C ALA A 140 11.68 -3.00 26.87
N SER A 141 11.21 -3.82 25.92
CA SER A 141 11.58 -5.23 25.84
C SER A 141 13.04 -5.43 25.41
N VAL A 142 13.53 -4.64 24.45
CA VAL A 142 14.94 -4.65 24.03
C VAL A 142 15.87 -4.24 25.18
N LYS A 143 15.49 -3.21 25.96
CA LYS A 143 16.27 -2.77 27.12
C LYS A 143 16.33 -3.85 28.20
N LYS A 144 15.20 -4.51 28.49
CA LYS A 144 15.14 -5.59 29.48
C LYS A 144 16.02 -6.78 29.10
N ASN A 145 16.02 -7.17 27.83
CA ASN A 145 16.85 -8.28 27.34
C ASN A 145 18.36 -7.94 27.35
N ARG A 146 18.73 -6.67 27.24
CA ARG A 146 20.13 -6.22 27.39
C ARG A 146 20.59 -6.33 28.85
N ASP A 147 19.76 -5.88 29.79
CA ASP A 147 20.08 -5.90 31.22
C ASP A 147 20.19 -7.34 31.79
N ASP A 148 19.56 -8.33 31.14
CA ASP A 148 19.67 -9.75 31.49
C ASP A 148 20.90 -10.44 30.88
N TYR A 149 21.55 -9.83 29.87
CA TYR A 149 22.78 -10.36 29.24
C TYR A 149 24.06 -9.90 29.95
N ASP A 150 23.98 -8.78 30.69
CA ASP A 150 25.08 -8.19 31.46
C ASP A 150 25.14 -8.69 32.94
N LYS A 151 24.31 -9.68 33.32
CA LYS A 151 24.31 -10.34 34.65
C LYS A 151 24.96 -11.72 34.59
#